data_AF-A0A9D1LVG4-F1
#
_entry.id   AF-A0A9D1LVG4-F1
#
_cell.length_a   1.000
_cell.length_b   1.000
_cell.length_c   1.000
_cell.angle_alpha   90.00
_cell.angle_beta   90.00
_cell.angle_gamma   90.00
#
_symmetry.space_group_name_H-M   'P 1'
#
loop_
_entity.id
_entity.type
_entity.pdbx_description
1 polymer ?
#
loop_
_entity_poly.entity_id
_entity_poly.type
_entity_poly.pdbx_seq_one_letter_code
_entity_poly.pdbx_strand_id
1 'polypeptide(L)'
;MCSIMGYCGRGADRSKFEEGFARTVSRGPDDARIVDTSEGLLGFHRLAIMGLTPSGMQPFRLGENYAVCNGELYGFEKMKEKLSEKYTFQSESDC
;
A
#
# COMPACT_ATOMS: atom_id res chain seq x y z
N MET A 1 -7.14 7.54 -8.94
CA MET A 1 -7.21 6.39 -8.01
C MET A 1 -5.93 5.60 -8.15
N CYS A 2 -5.26 5.26 -7.04
CA CYS A 2 -4.02 4.48 -6.98
C CYS A 2 -4.02 3.17 -7.82
N SER A 3 -2.85 2.54 -7.94
CA SER A 3 -2.73 1.17 -8.47
C SER A 3 -2.16 0.24 -7.41
N ILE A 4 -2.70 -0.96 -7.33
CA ILE A 4 -2.10 -2.08 -6.59
C ILE A 4 -1.70 -3.17 -7.58
N MET A 5 -0.63 -3.90 -7.30
CA MET A 5 -0.26 -5.12 -8.02
C MET A 5 0.35 -6.12 -7.03
N GLY A 6 -0.06 -7.38 -7.13
CA GLY A 6 0.41 -8.45 -6.26
C GLY A 6 0.84 -9.66 -7.05
N TYR A 7 1.94 -10.29 -6.65
CA TYR A 7 2.36 -11.61 -7.11
C TYR A 7 2.49 -12.52 -5.89
N CYS A 8 1.77 -13.64 -5.88
CA CYS A 8 1.78 -14.61 -4.79
C CYS A 8 2.59 -15.84 -5.22
N GLY A 9 3.80 -15.97 -4.68
CA GLY A 9 4.72 -17.05 -5.02
C GLY A 9 6.17 -16.65 -4.80
N ARG A 10 7.04 -17.66 -4.66
CA ARG A 10 8.49 -17.47 -4.60
C ARG A 10 9.07 -17.41 -6.01
N GLY A 11 10.15 -16.63 -6.19
CA GLY A 11 10.88 -16.57 -7.45
C GLY A 11 10.23 -15.69 -8.52
N ALA A 12 9.54 -14.62 -8.11
CA ALA A 12 9.03 -13.63 -9.03
C ALA A 12 10.15 -13.05 -9.91
N ASP A 13 9.92 -12.96 -11.22
CA ASP A 13 10.78 -12.16 -12.10
C ASP A 13 10.49 -10.67 -11.81
N ARG A 14 11.35 -10.08 -10.98
CA ARG A 14 11.19 -8.70 -10.53
C ARG A 14 11.16 -7.71 -11.69
N SER A 15 11.93 -7.95 -12.75
CA SER A 15 11.97 -7.04 -13.90
C SER A 15 10.65 -7.05 -14.66
N LYS A 16 10.06 -8.23 -14.88
CA LYS A 16 8.71 -8.33 -15.49
C LYS A 16 7.63 -7.74 -14.61
N PHE A 17 7.73 -7.93 -13.29
CA PHE A 17 6.80 -7.32 -12.36
C PHE A 17 6.89 -5.79 -12.43
N GLU A 18 8.10 -5.22 -12.40
CA GLU A 18 8.34 -3.78 -12.52
C GLU A 18 7.84 -3.23 -13.87
N GLU A 19 8.06 -3.95 -14.98
CA GLU A 19 7.55 -3.56 -16.30
C GLU A 19 6.01 -3.52 -16.33
N GLY A 20 5.35 -4.57 -15.83
CA GLY A 20 3.90 -4.63 -15.74
C GLY A 20 3.34 -3.55 -14.82
N PHE A 21 4.01 -3.30 -13.71
CA PHE A 21 3.63 -2.29 -12.73
C PHE A 21 3.82 -0.86 -13.25
N ALA A 22 4.87 -0.58 -14.04
CA ALA A 22 5.10 0.74 -14.64
C ALA A 22 3.97 1.16 -15.60
N ARG A 23 3.29 0.20 -16.24
CA ARG A 23 2.16 0.47 -17.14
C ARG A 23 0.94 1.07 -16.44
N THR A 24 0.88 1.00 -15.11
CA THR A 24 -0.24 1.54 -14.33
C THR A 24 0.09 2.85 -13.61
N VAL A 25 1.25 3.46 -13.87
CA VAL A 25 1.71 4.71 -13.22
C VAL A 25 0.73 5.87 -13.35
N SER A 26 -0.01 5.97 -14.46
CA SER A 26 -1.00 7.03 -14.69
C SER A 26 -2.11 7.09 -13.64
N ARG A 27 -2.32 6.00 -12.88
CA ARG A 27 -3.29 5.90 -11.79
C ARG A 27 -2.79 6.52 -10.48
N GLY A 28 -1.48 6.43 -10.23
CA GLY A 28 -0.82 6.95 -9.03
C GLY A 28 0.51 7.60 -9.40
N PRO A 29 0.48 8.80 -10.00
CA PRO A 29 1.67 9.44 -10.56
C PRO A 29 2.59 10.06 -9.51
N ASP A 30 2.18 10.15 -8.24
CA ASP A 30 2.91 10.93 -7.25
C ASP A 30 4.14 10.19 -6.72
N ASP A 31 4.01 8.88 -6.47
CA ASP A 31 5.09 8.05 -5.94
C ASP A 31 4.77 6.55 -6.08
N ALA A 32 5.78 5.68 -6.00
CA ALA A 32 5.66 4.24 -6.23
C ALA A 32 6.52 3.43 -5.26
N ARG A 33 6.02 2.27 -4.81
CA ARG A 33 6.78 1.34 -3.98
C ARG A 33 6.50 -0.11 -4.35
N ILE A 34 7.54 -0.93 -4.40
CA ILE A 34 7.45 -2.39 -4.48
C ILE A 34 8.17 -2.98 -3.27
N VAL A 35 7.51 -3.91 -2.58
CA VAL A 35 8.07 -4.68 -1.48
C VAL A 35 8.10 -6.15 -1.85
N ASP A 36 9.24 -6.79 -1.61
CA ASP A 36 9.40 -8.24 -1.62
C ASP A 36 9.10 -8.77 -0.21
N THR A 37 8.10 -9.63 -0.11
CA THR A 37 7.66 -10.23 1.16
C THR A 37 8.26 -11.61 1.41
N SER A 38 9.25 -12.04 0.61
CA SER A 38 9.81 -13.39 0.49
C SER A 38 8.86 -14.47 -0.05
N GLU A 39 7.55 -14.26 0.08
CA GLU A 39 6.49 -15.14 -0.46
C GLU A 39 5.74 -14.50 -1.64
N GLY A 40 6.21 -13.34 -2.10
CA GLY A 40 5.56 -12.58 -3.16
C GLY A 40 6.08 -11.16 -3.30
N LEU A 41 5.50 -10.44 -4.25
CA LEU A 41 5.74 -9.01 -4.47
C LEU A 41 4.43 -8.24 -4.28
N LEU A 42 4.53 -7.07 -3.63
CA LEU A 42 3.43 -6.10 -3.52
C LEU A 42 3.88 -4.74 -4.04
N GLY A 43 3.20 -4.23 -5.05
CA GLY A 43 3.42 -2.92 -5.66
C GLY A 43 2.26 -1.96 -5.39
N PHE A 44 2.59 -0.69 -5.12
CA PHE A 44 1.62 0.39 -4.93
C PHE A 44 2.05 1.69 -5.62
N HIS A 45 1.21 2.21 -6.52
CA HIS A 45 1.35 3.55 -7.09
C HIS A 45 0.39 4.47 -6.38
N ARG A 46 0.91 5.56 -5.81
CA ARG A 46 0.17 6.48 -4.96
C ARG A 46 -0.36 7.66 -5.76
N LEU A 47 -1.63 7.97 -5.54
CA LEU A 47 -2.22 9.28 -5.80
C LEU A 47 -2.59 9.87 -4.44
N ALA A 48 -1.88 10.91 -4.02
CA ALA A 48 -2.00 11.53 -2.71
C ALA A 48 -3.25 12.42 -2.65
N ILE A 49 -4.39 11.85 -2.28
CA ILE A 49 -5.65 12.58 -2.06
C ILE A 49 -5.85 12.84 -0.56
N MET A 50 -5.86 11.77 0.24
CA MET A 50 -5.88 11.79 1.70
C MET A 50 -4.52 11.34 2.27
N GLY A 51 -4.09 11.89 3.41
CA GLY A 51 -2.80 11.55 4.01
C GLY A 51 -1.61 11.97 3.14
N LEU A 52 -1.48 13.28 2.88
CA LEU A 52 -0.50 13.87 1.94
C LEU A 52 0.97 13.61 2.31
N THR A 53 1.25 13.27 3.57
CA THR A 53 2.60 12.98 4.06
C THR A 53 3.14 11.63 3.54
N PRO A 54 4.48 11.45 3.51
CA PRO A 54 5.08 10.17 3.11
C PRO A 54 4.64 8.96 3.96
N SER A 55 4.13 9.19 5.17
CA SER A 55 3.60 8.13 6.04
C SER A 55 2.34 7.45 5.49
N GLY A 56 1.61 8.08 4.55
CA GLY A 56 0.50 7.45 3.83
C GLY A 56 0.92 6.54 2.67
N MET A 57 2.23 6.31 2.47
CA MET A 57 2.72 5.45 1.40
C MET A 57 2.65 3.96 1.76
N GLN A 58 2.09 3.18 0.84
CA GLN A 58 1.89 1.73 0.96
C GLN A 58 2.95 0.95 0.16
N PRO A 59 3.12 -0.37 0.33
CA PRO A 59 2.47 -1.24 1.33
C PRO A 59 2.70 -0.80 2.77
N PHE A 60 1.65 -0.85 3.59
CA PHE A 60 1.77 -0.71 5.05
C PHE A 60 2.33 -2.00 5.64
N ARG A 61 3.03 -1.89 6.77
CA ARG A 61 3.66 -3.03 7.44
C ARG A 61 3.36 -3.03 8.94
N LEU A 62 2.95 -4.19 9.46
CA LEU A 62 2.83 -4.46 10.89
C LEU A 62 3.47 -5.82 11.22
N GLY A 63 4.69 -5.79 11.76
CA GLY A 63 5.49 -7.00 11.98
C GLY A 63 5.86 -7.67 10.64
N GLU A 64 5.38 -8.89 10.43
CA GLU A 64 5.56 -9.66 9.19
C GLU A 64 4.39 -9.46 8.19
N ASN A 65 3.32 -8.76 8.61
CA ASN A 65 2.15 -8.55 7.77
C ASN A 65 2.33 -7.31 6.91
N TYR A 66 1.87 -7.40 5.66
CA TYR A 66 1.82 -6.30 4.70
C TYR A 66 0.41 -6.10 4.18
N ALA A 67 0.03 -4.84 3.95
CA ALA A 67 -1.28 -4.48 3.40
C ALA A 67 -1.14 -3.42 2.30
N VAL A 68 -1.96 -3.56 1.26
CA VAL A 68 -2.18 -2.56 0.22
C VAL A 68 -3.67 -2.37 0.00
N CYS A 69 -4.07 -1.16 -0.37
CA CYS A 69 -5.43 -0.68 -0.39
C CYS A 69 -5.57 0.33 -1.53
N ASN A 70 -6.33 -0.01 -2.58
CA ASN A 70 -6.84 0.97 -3.53
C ASN A 70 -8.34 1.13 -3.30
N GLY A 71 -8.71 2.05 -2.42
CA GLY A 71 -10.08 2.35 -2.02
C GLY A 71 -10.08 3.44 -0.95
N GLU A 72 -11.27 3.70 -0.40
CA GLU A 72 -11.46 4.66 0.69
C GLU A 72 -12.30 3.99 1.78
N LEU A 73 -11.81 3.97 3.02
CA LEU A 73 -12.48 3.40 4.19
C LEU A 73 -13.31 4.46 4.90
N TYR A 74 -14.55 4.66 4.45
CA TYR A 74 -15.45 5.64 5.04
C TYR A 74 -15.85 5.29 6.49
N GLY A 75 -15.79 6.27 7.38
CA GLY A 75 -16.15 6.11 8.79
C GLY A 75 -15.12 5.32 9.61
N PHE A 76 -13.87 5.24 9.13
CA PHE A 76 -12.79 4.51 9.79
C PHE A 76 -12.41 5.09 11.16
N GLU A 77 -12.76 6.34 11.46
CA GLU A 77 -12.38 7.03 12.70
C GLU A 77 -12.87 6.28 13.95
N LYS A 78 -14.10 5.76 13.91
CA LYS A 78 -14.66 4.94 15.01
C LYS A 78 -13.92 3.62 15.21
N MET A 79 -13.38 3.05 14.12
CA MET A 79 -12.58 1.83 14.19
C MET A 79 -11.15 2.14 14.65
N LYS A 80 -10.55 3.23 14.15
CA LYS A 80 -9.24 3.74 14.57
C LYS A 80 -9.22 4.02 16.07
N GLU A 81 -10.25 4.67 16.61
CA GLU A 81 -10.40 4.94 18.05
C GLU A 81 -10.40 3.65 18.87
N LYS A 82 -11.27 2.69 18.54
CA LYS A 82 -11.33 1.39 19.24
C LYS A 82 -10.02 0.60 19.16
N LEU A 83 -9.38 0.61 17.99
CA LEU A 83 -8.14 -0.11 17.76
C LEU A 83 -6.92 0.59 18.38
N SER A 84 -7.01 1.89 18.68
CA SER A 84 -5.94 2.66 19.33
C SER A 84 -5.67 2.20 20.76
N GLU A 85 -6.60 1.48 21.40
CA GLU A 85 -6.37 0.80 22.68
C GLU A 85 -5.32 -0.32 22.58
N LYS A 86 -5.12 -0.88 21.37
CA LYS A 86 -4.24 -2.04 21.13
C LYS A 86 -3.08 -1.73 20.18
N TYR A 87 -3.25 -0.80 19.26
CA TYR A 87 -2.28 -0.52 18.19
C TYR A 87 -1.90 0.96 18.15
N THR A 88 -0.65 1.23 17.80
CA THR A 88 -0.17 2.59 17.51
C THR A 88 -0.24 2.84 16.01
N PHE A 89 -1.07 3.78 15.58
CA PHE A 89 -1.19 4.19 14.18
C PHE A 89 0.00 5.04 13.75
N GLN A 90 0.52 4.80 12.55
CA GLN A 90 1.73 5.46 12.03
C GLN A 90 1.42 6.50 10.94
N SER A 91 0.16 6.62 10.54
CA SER A 91 -0.28 7.53 9.48
C SER A 91 -1.71 8.01 9.74
N GLU A 92 -2.08 9.06 9.02
CA GLU A 92 -3.45 9.57 8.92
C GLU A 92 -4.16 9.09 7.65
N SER A 93 -3.60 8.08 6.98
CA SER A 93 -4.30 7.38 5.92
C SER A 93 -5.48 6.61 6.54
N ASP A 94 -6.57 6.53 5.78
CA ASP A 94 -7.78 5.80 6.13
C ASP A 94 -7.58 4.29 5.97
N CYS A 95 -6.80 3.90 4.96
CA CYS A 95 -6.07 2.63 4.92
C CYS A 95 -4.82 2.71 5.84
#